data_AF-A0A1J5F354-F1
#
_entry.id   AF-A0A1J5F354-F1
#
_cell.length_a   1.000
_cell.length_b   1.000
_cell.length_c   1.000
_cell.angle_alpha   90.00
_cell.angle_beta   90.00
_cell.angle_gamma   90.00
#
_symmetry.space_group_name_H-M   'P 1'
#
loop_
_entity.id
_entity.type
_entity.pdbx_description
1 polymer ?
#
loop_
_entity_poly.entity_id
_entity_poly.type
_entity_poly.pdbx_seq_one_letter_code
_entity_poly.pdbx_strand_id
1 'polypeptide(L)'
;MKLENIGKANLIDGMKKSYSNAEELLNEVYLLQTNQKWARAYALCQLSIEEMAKVPLLFDLLINKINGYPIDYKQMNRKFKDHSLKTILSIETEIAFFKLYKQQSGAEWVDGAIKKGEEFINNIEELNDFKNESLYVTIKGNKFQSPNVIIDEEKFQSIYGKALLRKIMFKKLVEGSENNIEEIARMIKENYENDNVNVESS
;
A
#
# COMPACT_ATOMS: atom_id res chain seq x y z
N MET A 1 15.24 -0.55 14.67
CA MET A 1 14.27 0.56 14.46
C MET A 1 12.94 0.20 15.13
N LYS A 2 12.33 1.17 15.81
CA LYS A 2 11.18 1.04 16.70
C LYS A 2 10.23 2.23 16.52
N LEU A 3 9.04 2.00 15.98
CA LEU A 3 8.05 3.05 15.67
C LEU A 3 7.51 3.76 16.92
N GLU A 4 7.52 3.11 18.08
CA GLU A 4 7.11 3.69 19.36
C GLU A 4 7.88 4.98 19.71
N ASN A 5 9.16 5.06 19.30
CA ASN A 5 10.06 6.16 19.62
C ASN A 5 9.91 7.39 18.70
N ILE A 6 9.07 7.32 17.66
CA ILE A 6 8.94 8.39 16.66
C ILE A 6 7.82 9.36 17.05
N GLY A 7 8.14 10.64 17.25
CA GLY A 7 7.16 11.68 17.55
C GLY A 7 6.22 12.00 16.37
N LYS A 8 5.05 12.60 16.65
CA LYS A 8 3.99 12.89 15.66
C LYS A 8 4.51 13.61 14.40
N ALA A 9 5.26 14.70 14.56
CA ALA A 9 5.82 15.47 13.44
C ALA A 9 6.76 14.63 12.54
N ASN A 10 7.53 13.72 13.15
CA ASN A 10 8.45 12.84 12.42
C ASN A 10 7.73 11.71 11.68
N LEU A 11 6.47 11.39 12.04
CA LEU A 11 5.66 10.42 11.29
C LEU A 11 5.26 10.99 9.93
N ILE A 12 4.83 12.26 9.88
CA ILE A 12 4.49 12.95 8.62
C ILE A 12 5.72 13.02 7.72
N ASP A 13 6.89 13.41 8.25
CA ASP A 13 8.15 13.38 7.50
C ASP A 13 8.48 11.97 6.97
N GLY A 14 8.27 10.93 7.77
CA GLY A 14 8.41 9.54 7.35
C GLY A 14 7.47 9.15 6.19
N MET A 15 6.22 9.63 6.22
CA MET A 15 5.27 9.42 5.12
C MET A 15 5.75 10.09 3.83
N LYS A 16 6.18 11.36 3.90
CA LYS A 16 6.70 12.11 2.75
C LYS A 16 7.92 11.43 2.13
N LYS A 17 8.89 11.02 2.96
CA LYS A 17 10.09 10.33 2.50
C LYS A 17 9.78 8.97 1.87
N SER A 18 8.86 8.21 2.45
CA SER A 18 8.43 6.92 1.89
C SER A 18 7.73 7.11 0.54
N TYR A 19 6.85 8.11 0.44
CA TYR A 19 6.16 8.45 -0.81
C TYR A 19 7.14 8.94 -1.88
N SER A 20 8.04 9.87 -1.55
CA SER A 20 9.04 10.40 -2.48
C SER A 20 9.99 9.31 -2.99
N ASN A 21 10.45 8.40 -2.12
CA ASN A 21 11.27 7.26 -2.53
C ASN A 21 10.53 6.35 -3.52
N ALA A 22 9.23 6.12 -3.30
CA ALA A 22 8.42 5.35 -4.21
C ALA A 22 8.21 6.06 -5.57
N GLU A 23 8.11 7.39 -5.58
CA GLU A 23 8.06 8.15 -6.84
C GLU A 23 9.34 8.02 -7.65
N GLU A 24 10.52 8.07 -7.01
CA GLU A 24 11.80 7.85 -7.68
C GLU A 24 11.88 6.45 -8.32
N LEU A 25 11.42 5.42 -7.60
CA LEU A 25 11.31 4.07 -8.15
C LEU A 25 10.40 4.01 -9.40
N LEU A 26 9.28 4.74 -9.41
CA LEU A 26 8.40 4.80 -10.58
C LEU A 26 8.96 5.64 -11.73
N ASN A 27 9.79 6.64 -11.44
CA ASN A 27 10.53 7.38 -12.46
C ASN A 27 11.53 6.44 -13.17
N GLU A 28 12.20 5.56 -12.42
CA GLU A 28 13.07 4.52 -13.01
C GLU A 28 12.28 3.46 -13.80
N VAL A 29 11.08 3.07 -13.33
CA VAL A 29 10.17 2.21 -14.10
C VAL A 29 9.90 2.79 -15.49
N TYR A 30 9.73 4.10 -15.60
CA TYR A 30 9.50 4.77 -16.88
C TYR A 30 10.67 4.57 -17.86
N LEU A 31 11.91 4.64 -17.38
CA LEU A 31 13.10 4.40 -18.20
C LEU A 31 13.23 2.92 -18.61
N LEU A 32 12.84 2.00 -17.74
CA LEU A 32 12.90 0.56 -18.02
C LEU A 32 11.84 0.11 -19.02
N GLN A 33 10.60 0.62 -18.91
CA GLN A 33 9.52 0.25 -19.85
C GLN A 33 9.78 0.74 -21.26
N THR A 34 10.37 1.95 -21.43
CA THR A 34 10.72 2.48 -22.76
C THR A 34 11.76 1.63 -23.48
N ASN A 35 12.53 0.84 -22.72
CA ASN A 35 13.53 -0.11 -23.22
C ASN A 35 13.05 -1.58 -23.13
N GLN A 36 11.75 -1.81 -22.92
CA GLN A 36 11.11 -3.12 -22.82
C GLN A 36 11.76 -4.04 -21.77
N LYS A 37 12.27 -3.45 -20.67
CA LYS A 37 12.86 -4.17 -19.55
C LYS A 37 11.80 -4.56 -18.52
N TRP A 38 10.78 -5.31 -18.97
CA TRP A 38 9.57 -5.62 -18.21
C TRP A 38 9.83 -6.26 -16.85
N ALA A 39 10.73 -7.25 -16.78
CA ALA A 39 11.08 -7.89 -15.52
C ALA A 39 11.63 -6.89 -14.49
N ARG A 40 12.61 -6.06 -14.88
CA ARG A 40 13.18 -5.08 -13.94
C ARG A 40 12.18 -3.99 -13.59
N ALA A 41 11.38 -3.55 -14.56
CA ALA A 41 10.30 -2.59 -14.32
C ALA A 41 9.26 -3.14 -13.33
N TYR A 42 8.88 -4.42 -13.45
CA TYR A 42 7.99 -5.09 -12.49
C TYR A 42 8.55 -5.07 -11.08
N ALA A 43 9.84 -5.40 -10.91
CA ALA A 43 10.51 -5.38 -9.61
C ALA A 43 10.40 -3.99 -8.94
N LEU A 44 10.67 -2.92 -9.70
CA LEU A 44 10.60 -1.56 -9.19
C LEU A 44 9.16 -1.12 -8.89
N CYS A 45 8.17 -1.54 -9.67
CA CYS A 45 6.76 -1.32 -9.33
C CYS A 45 6.41 -1.93 -7.97
N GLN A 46 6.83 -3.18 -7.73
CA GLN A 46 6.57 -3.85 -6.46
C GLN A 46 7.29 -3.17 -5.28
N LEU A 47 8.55 -2.78 -5.46
CA LEU A 47 9.29 -2.03 -4.44
C LEU A 47 8.63 -0.66 -4.16
N SER A 48 8.16 0.04 -5.19
CA SER A 48 7.39 1.28 -5.05
C SER A 48 6.14 1.06 -4.21
N ILE A 49 5.37 0.00 -4.48
CA ILE A 49 4.17 -0.36 -3.71
C ILE A 49 4.51 -0.62 -2.23
N GLU A 50 5.58 -1.37 -1.97
CA GLU A 50 6.03 -1.68 -0.63
C GLU A 50 6.52 -0.43 0.14
N GLU A 51 7.17 0.52 -0.53
CA GLU A 51 7.56 1.80 0.08
C GLU A 51 6.34 2.67 0.36
N MET A 52 5.42 2.76 -0.59
CA MET A 52 4.14 3.45 -0.47
C MET A 52 3.28 2.93 0.68
N ALA A 53 3.27 1.61 0.94
CA ALA A 53 2.51 1.00 2.02
C ALA A 53 2.89 1.52 3.43
N LYS A 54 4.07 2.12 3.58
CA LYS A 54 4.45 2.79 4.83
C LYS A 54 3.60 4.03 5.09
N VAL A 55 3.06 4.68 4.06
CA VAL A 55 2.22 5.87 4.20
C VAL A 55 0.96 5.57 5.02
N PRO A 56 0.07 4.62 4.64
CA PRO A 56 -1.10 4.31 5.46
C PRO A 56 -0.74 3.70 6.83
N LEU A 57 0.37 2.97 6.94
CA LEU A 57 0.85 2.46 8.25
C LEU A 57 1.19 3.59 9.22
N LEU A 58 1.92 4.60 8.75
CA LEU A 58 2.32 5.75 9.56
C LEU A 58 1.15 6.70 9.81
N PHE A 59 0.22 6.82 8.85
CA PHE A 59 -1.04 7.53 9.03
C PHE A 59 -1.86 6.93 10.18
N ASP A 60 -2.11 5.62 10.17
CA ASP A 60 -2.83 4.93 11.24
C ASP A 60 -2.15 5.12 12.60
N LEU A 61 -0.82 4.98 12.65
CA LEU A 61 -0.05 5.27 13.86
C LEU A 61 -0.21 6.72 14.34
N LEU A 62 -0.24 7.69 13.43
CA LEU A 62 -0.40 9.10 13.75
C LEU A 62 -1.79 9.39 14.32
N ILE A 63 -2.85 8.87 13.69
CA ILE A 63 -4.24 8.99 14.16
C ILE A 63 -4.38 8.40 15.57
N ASN A 64 -3.89 7.17 15.78
CA ASN A 64 -3.97 6.53 17.10
C ASN A 64 -3.20 7.32 18.17
N LYS A 65 -2.04 7.90 17.83
CA LYS A 65 -1.29 8.79 18.75
C LYS A 65 -2.00 10.11 19.04
N ILE A 66 -2.78 10.65 18.10
CA ILE A 66 -3.55 11.88 18.31
C ILE A 66 -4.73 11.61 19.24
N ASN A 67 -5.49 10.55 18.96
CA ASN A 67 -6.70 10.22 19.70
C ASN A 67 -6.43 9.51 21.04
N GLY A 68 -5.18 9.09 21.29
CA GLY A 68 -4.81 8.37 22.51
C GLY A 68 -5.32 6.93 22.53
N TYR A 69 -5.58 6.35 21.36
CA TYR A 69 -6.01 4.96 21.26
C TYR A 69 -4.87 3.98 21.56
N PRO A 70 -5.17 2.77 22.06
CA PRO A 70 -4.16 1.72 22.23
C PRO A 70 -3.47 1.39 20.91
N ILE A 71 -2.14 1.26 20.93
CA ILE A 71 -1.34 0.97 19.74
C ILE A 71 -0.62 -0.35 19.91
N ASP A 72 -0.84 -1.30 18.99
CA ASP A 72 -0.02 -2.51 18.88
C ASP A 72 1.27 -2.21 18.11
N TYR A 73 2.26 -1.68 18.84
CA TYR A 73 3.59 -1.41 18.27
C TYR A 73 4.29 -2.67 17.76
N LYS A 74 4.00 -3.86 18.31
CA LYS A 74 4.61 -5.10 17.83
C LYS A 74 4.13 -5.42 16.43
N GLN A 75 2.82 -5.33 16.19
CA GLN A 75 2.25 -5.53 14.87
C GLN A 75 2.70 -4.44 13.89
N MET A 76 2.69 -3.18 14.28
CA MET A 76 3.12 -2.08 13.42
C MET A 76 4.59 -2.20 13.00
N ASN A 77 5.48 -2.49 13.95
CA ASN A 77 6.90 -2.70 13.64
C ASN A 77 7.13 -3.93 12.74
N ARG A 78 6.29 -4.96 12.84
CA ARG A 78 6.33 -6.13 11.95
C ARG A 78 5.89 -5.73 10.54
N LYS A 79 4.72 -5.10 10.39
CA LYS A 79 4.20 -4.59 9.11
C LYS A 79 5.20 -3.64 8.44
N PHE A 80 5.90 -2.80 9.18
CA PHE A 80 6.89 -1.87 8.62
C PHE A 80 8.08 -2.57 7.94
N LYS A 81 8.45 -3.77 8.39
CA LYS A 81 9.63 -4.51 7.92
C LYS A 81 9.30 -5.59 6.90
N ASP A 82 8.16 -6.25 7.08
CA ASP A 82 7.77 -7.42 6.29
C ASP A 82 7.18 -7.00 4.94
N HIS A 83 7.81 -7.46 3.85
CA HIS A 83 7.44 -7.07 2.49
C HIS A 83 6.04 -7.54 2.08
N SER A 84 5.66 -8.76 2.46
CA SER A 84 4.35 -9.33 2.13
C SER A 84 3.24 -8.61 2.89
N LEU A 85 3.46 -8.32 4.18
CA LEU A 85 2.50 -7.55 4.97
C LEU A 85 2.34 -6.11 4.48
N LYS A 86 3.40 -5.47 3.96
CA LYS A 86 3.29 -4.15 3.30
C LYS A 86 2.44 -4.23 2.04
N THR A 87 2.63 -5.27 1.24
CA THR A 87 1.82 -5.47 0.03
C THR A 87 0.35 -5.68 0.38
N ILE A 88 0.04 -6.52 1.38
CA ILE A 88 -1.32 -6.72 1.89
C ILE A 88 -1.90 -5.39 2.36
N LEU A 89 -1.18 -4.65 3.21
CA LEU A 89 -1.64 -3.36 3.72
C LEU A 89 -1.96 -2.36 2.59
N SER A 90 -1.16 -2.35 1.51
CA SER A 90 -1.43 -1.49 0.36
C SER A 90 -2.75 -1.84 -0.34
N ILE A 91 -3.08 -3.14 -0.43
CA ILE A 91 -4.31 -3.64 -1.05
C ILE A 91 -5.51 -3.38 -0.13
N GLU A 92 -5.39 -3.66 1.17
CA GLU A 92 -6.42 -3.37 2.17
C GLU A 92 -6.78 -1.88 2.18
N THR A 93 -5.77 -1.02 2.10
CA THR A 93 -6.00 0.43 2.03
C THR A 93 -6.73 0.81 0.74
N GLU A 94 -6.34 0.25 -0.41
CA GLU A 94 -7.03 0.43 -1.69
C GLU A 94 -8.51 0.00 -1.64
N ILE A 95 -8.80 -1.16 -1.06
CA ILE A 95 -10.17 -1.63 -0.83
C ILE A 95 -10.94 -0.66 0.06
N ALA A 96 -10.33 -0.14 1.13
CA ALA A 96 -10.97 0.85 1.99
C ALA A 96 -11.32 2.15 1.24
N PHE A 97 -10.42 2.65 0.38
CA PHE A 97 -10.69 3.79 -0.49
C PHE A 97 -11.87 3.52 -1.45
N PHE A 98 -11.92 2.32 -2.05
CA PHE A 98 -13.04 1.96 -2.93
C PHE A 98 -14.37 1.84 -2.19
N LYS A 99 -14.38 1.27 -0.98
CA LYS A 99 -15.58 1.21 -0.14
C LYS A 99 -16.09 2.61 0.22
N LEU A 100 -15.19 3.52 0.61
CA LEU A 100 -15.54 4.91 0.88
C LEU A 100 -16.09 5.62 -0.36
N TYR A 101 -15.44 5.43 -1.51
CA TYR A 101 -15.92 6.00 -2.78
C TYR A 101 -17.30 5.45 -3.16
N LYS A 102 -17.54 4.14 -2.98
CA LYS A 102 -18.85 3.53 -3.20
C LYS A 102 -19.92 4.17 -2.33
N GLN A 103 -19.65 4.32 -1.03
CA GLN A 103 -20.58 4.91 -0.08
C GLN A 103 -20.97 6.35 -0.47
N GLN A 104 -20.03 7.12 -1.01
CA GLN A 104 -20.26 8.52 -1.42
C GLN A 104 -20.92 8.66 -2.80
N SER A 105 -20.62 7.77 -3.74
CA SER A 105 -20.99 7.93 -5.15
C SER A 105 -22.05 6.94 -5.66
N GLY A 106 -22.30 5.85 -4.94
CA GLY A 106 -23.13 4.73 -5.41
C GLY A 106 -22.49 3.92 -6.55
N ALA A 107 -21.17 4.04 -6.77
CA ALA A 107 -20.48 3.43 -7.90
C ALA A 107 -20.28 1.91 -7.75
N GLU A 108 -21.26 1.11 -8.18
CA GLU A 108 -21.23 -0.36 -8.12
C GLU A 108 -20.04 -1.02 -8.85
N TRP A 109 -19.44 -0.35 -9.84
CA TRP A 109 -18.29 -0.90 -10.59
C TRP A 109 -17.08 -1.21 -9.68
N VAL A 110 -16.97 -0.53 -8.53
CA VAL A 110 -15.89 -0.75 -7.57
C VAL A 110 -15.95 -2.12 -6.90
N ASP A 111 -17.09 -2.81 -6.90
CA ASP A 111 -17.19 -4.15 -6.33
C ASP A 111 -16.28 -5.15 -7.05
N GLY A 112 -16.17 -5.01 -8.37
CA GLY A 112 -15.23 -5.80 -9.17
C GLY A 112 -13.77 -5.50 -8.82
N ALA A 113 -13.44 -4.25 -8.49
CA ALA A 113 -12.10 -3.87 -8.06
C ALA A 113 -11.78 -4.39 -6.66
N ILE A 114 -12.73 -4.31 -5.72
CA ILE A 114 -12.63 -4.85 -4.36
C ILE A 114 -12.39 -6.36 -4.41
N LYS A 115 -13.24 -7.10 -5.15
CA LYS A 115 -13.11 -8.55 -5.29
C LYS A 115 -11.74 -8.95 -5.86
N LYS A 116 -11.26 -8.25 -6.89
CA LYS A 116 -9.91 -8.49 -7.43
C LYS A 116 -8.83 -8.23 -6.39
N GLY A 117 -8.96 -7.18 -5.58
CA GLY A 117 -8.06 -6.91 -4.46
C GLY A 117 -8.00 -8.07 -3.45
N GLU A 118 -9.16 -8.61 -3.07
CA GLU A 118 -9.26 -9.76 -2.17
C GLU A 118 -8.62 -11.03 -2.78
N GLU A 119 -8.86 -11.29 -4.07
CA GLU A 119 -8.20 -12.37 -4.81
C GLU A 119 -6.67 -12.22 -4.81
N PHE A 120 -6.14 -11.00 -4.91
CA PHE A 120 -4.70 -10.76 -4.82
C PHE A 120 -4.13 -11.02 -3.43
N ILE A 121 -4.86 -10.67 -2.36
CA ILE A 121 -4.44 -10.98 -0.99
C ILE A 121 -4.32 -12.49 -0.81
N ASN A 122 -5.26 -13.25 -1.36
CA ASN A 122 -5.23 -14.73 -1.31
C ASN A 122 -4.04 -15.33 -2.09
N ASN A 123 -3.48 -14.60 -3.06
CA ASN A 123 -2.33 -15.02 -3.88
C ASN A 123 -1.06 -14.21 -3.56
N ILE A 124 -0.90 -13.75 -2.32
CA ILE A 124 0.21 -12.87 -1.93
C ILE A 124 1.59 -13.52 -2.12
N GLU A 125 1.69 -14.84 -1.94
CA GLU A 125 2.93 -15.58 -2.15
C GLU A 125 3.37 -15.53 -3.61
N GLU A 126 2.44 -15.68 -4.54
CA GLU A 126 2.73 -15.59 -5.98
C GLU A 126 3.23 -14.19 -6.37
N LEU A 127 2.66 -13.11 -5.81
CA LEU A 127 3.16 -11.75 -6.03
C LEU A 127 4.60 -11.58 -5.51
N ASN A 128 4.90 -12.16 -4.35
CA ASN A 128 6.25 -12.12 -3.79
C ASN A 128 7.23 -12.97 -4.61
N ASP A 129 6.78 -14.10 -5.16
CA ASP A 129 7.56 -14.92 -6.07
C ASP A 129 7.86 -14.17 -7.37
N PHE A 130 6.86 -13.52 -8.00
CA PHE A 130 7.10 -12.71 -9.19
C PHE A 130 8.09 -11.58 -8.94
N LYS A 131 8.08 -10.94 -7.77
CA LYS A 131 9.14 -9.98 -7.40
C LYS A 131 10.53 -10.63 -7.46
N ASN A 132 10.72 -11.80 -6.84
CA ASN A 132 12.01 -12.48 -6.84
C ASN A 132 12.40 -12.97 -8.25
N GLU A 133 11.45 -13.54 -8.98
CA GLU A 133 11.62 -14.07 -10.33
C GLU A 133 11.88 -12.96 -11.35
N SER A 134 11.44 -11.74 -11.07
CA SER A 134 11.77 -10.56 -11.87
C SER A 134 13.23 -10.12 -11.70
N LEU A 135 13.91 -10.61 -10.66
CA LEU A 135 15.29 -10.26 -10.34
C LEU A 135 16.30 -11.39 -10.59
N TYR A 136 15.93 -12.61 -10.26
CA TYR A 136 16.80 -13.78 -10.20
C TYR A 136 16.36 -14.86 -11.18
N VAL A 137 17.33 -15.63 -11.69
CA VAL A 137 17.03 -16.86 -12.41
C VAL A 137 16.46 -17.86 -11.41
N THR A 138 15.38 -18.53 -11.78
CA THR A 138 14.72 -19.57 -10.96
C THR A 138 14.66 -20.90 -11.71
N ILE A 139 14.16 -21.94 -11.04
CA ILE A 139 13.86 -23.24 -11.63
C ILE A 139 12.36 -23.49 -11.48
N LYS A 140 11.63 -23.68 -12.59
CA LYS A 140 10.24 -24.14 -12.58
C LYS A 140 10.16 -25.50 -13.29
N GLY A 141 9.71 -26.52 -12.56
CA GLY A 141 9.82 -27.91 -12.99
C GLY A 141 11.28 -28.32 -13.13
N ASN A 142 11.69 -28.79 -14.32
CA ASN A 142 13.06 -29.21 -14.62
C ASN A 142 13.80 -28.24 -15.56
N LYS A 143 13.43 -26.95 -15.59
CA LYS A 143 14.04 -25.96 -16.48
C LYS A 143 14.42 -24.68 -15.72
N PHE A 144 15.61 -24.15 -16.02
CA PHE A 144 15.99 -22.80 -15.65
C PHE A 144 15.14 -21.78 -16.39
N GLN A 145 14.67 -20.77 -15.67
CA GLN A 145 13.84 -19.70 -16.19
C GLN A 145 14.52 -18.37 -15.86
N SER A 146 14.72 -17.55 -16.91
CA SER A 146 15.23 -16.20 -16.72
C SER A 146 14.08 -15.21 -16.45
N PRO A 147 14.33 -14.07 -15.80
CA PRO A 147 13.29 -13.09 -15.50
C PRO A 147 12.46 -12.65 -16.72
N ASN A 148 13.10 -12.48 -17.88
CA ASN A 148 12.44 -12.03 -19.11
C ASN A 148 11.52 -13.09 -19.73
N VAL A 149 11.61 -14.36 -19.30
CA VAL A 149 10.69 -15.42 -19.75
C VAL A 149 9.44 -15.45 -18.87
N ILE A 150 9.58 -15.11 -17.58
CA ILE A 150 8.51 -15.18 -16.60
C ILE A 150 7.64 -13.92 -16.65
N ILE A 151 8.30 -12.76 -16.67
CA ILE A 151 7.66 -11.44 -16.63
C ILE A 151 7.60 -10.87 -18.03
N ASP A 152 6.40 -10.93 -18.61
CA ASP A 152 6.04 -10.31 -19.87
C ASP A 152 5.50 -8.88 -19.66
N GLU A 153 5.17 -8.22 -20.76
CA GLU A 153 4.57 -6.89 -20.74
C GLU A 153 3.22 -6.87 -20.01
N GLU A 154 2.38 -7.90 -20.17
CA GLU A 154 1.06 -7.96 -19.54
C GLU A 154 1.16 -7.94 -18.01
N LYS A 155 2.02 -8.79 -17.43
CA LYS A 155 2.29 -8.81 -15.99
C LYS A 155 2.85 -7.48 -15.52
N PHE A 156 3.75 -6.87 -16.29
CA PHE A 156 4.27 -5.53 -16.01
C PHE A 156 3.15 -4.48 -15.99
N GLN A 157 2.33 -4.39 -17.04
CA GLN A 157 1.25 -3.39 -17.13
C GLN A 157 0.24 -3.57 -15.98
N SER A 158 -0.05 -4.81 -15.60
CA SER A 158 -0.93 -5.14 -14.49
C SER A 158 -0.41 -4.58 -13.15
N ILE A 159 0.87 -4.74 -12.82
CA ILE A 159 1.43 -4.18 -11.58
C ILE A 159 1.66 -2.68 -11.68
N TYR A 160 2.04 -2.17 -12.85
CA TYR A 160 2.29 -0.74 -13.07
C TYR A 160 1.02 0.09 -12.89
N GLY A 161 -0.12 -0.35 -13.43
CA GLY A 161 -1.41 0.30 -13.20
C GLY A 161 -1.78 0.39 -11.72
N LYS A 162 -1.48 -0.65 -10.93
CA LYS A 162 -1.71 -0.67 -9.47
C LYS A 162 -0.79 0.30 -8.74
N ALA A 163 0.49 0.33 -9.10
CA ALA A 163 1.44 1.28 -8.56
C ALA A 163 1.01 2.74 -8.83
N LEU A 164 0.53 3.04 -10.05
CA LEU A 164 0.01 4.37 -10.40
C LEU A 164 -1.27 4.74 -9.63
N LEU A 165 -2.21 3.82 -9.49
CA LEU A 165 -3.42 4.05 -8.68
C LEU A 165 -3.06 4.39 -7.23
N ARG A 166 -2.19 3.57 -6.62
CA ARG A 166 -1.72 3.76 -5.24
C ARG A 166 -0.93 5.03 -5.07
N LYS A 167 -0.13 5.42 -6.07
CA LYS A 167 0.54 6.72 -6.12
C LYS A 167 -0.46 7.85 -5.93
N ILE A 168 -1.55 7.86 -6.71
CA ILE A 168 -2.58 8.92 -6.65
C ILE A 168 -3.25 8.94 -5.27
N MET A 169 -3.70 7.77 -4.78
CA MET A 169 -4.37 7.65 -3.49
C MET A 169 -3.49 8.08 -2.31
N PHE A 170 -2.26 7.57 -2.25
CA PHE A 170 -1.39 7.84 -1.11
C PHE A 170 -0.80 9.24 -1.15
N LYS A 171 -0.68 9.87 -2.33
CA LYS A 171 -0.44 11.30 -2.43
C LYS A 171 -1.50 12.10 -1.67
N LYS A 172 -2.78 11.77 -1.85
CA LYS A 172 -3.87 12.43 -1.12
C LYS A 172 -3.82 12.17 0.38
N LEU A 173 -3.39 10.97 0.80
CA LEU A 173 -3.20 10.68 2.21
C LEU A 173 -2.05 11.49 2.84
N VAL A 174 -0.92 11.65 2.13
CA VAL A 174 0.18 12.53 2.55
C VAL A 174 -0.28 13.98 2.63
N GLU A 175 -0.88 14.52 1.57
CA GLU A 175 -1.38 15.90 1.50
C GLU A 175 -2.40 16.18 2.63
N GLY A 176 -3.33 15.26 2.89
CA GLY A 176 -4.29 15.37 3.98
C GLY A 176 -3.64 15.35 5.35
N SER A 177 -2.60 14.53 5.54
CA SER A 177 -1.87 14.44 6.80
C SER A 177 -1.01 15.67 7.10
N GLU A 178 -0.53 16.36 6.08
CA GLU A 178 0.22 17.61 6.26
C GLU A 178 -0.68 18.76 6.67
N ASN A 179 -1.87 18.85 6.06
CA ASN A 179 -2.69 20.05 6.13
C ASN A 179 -3.83 19.94 7.15
N ASN A 180 -4.39 18.74 7.36
CA ASN A 180 -5.68 18.57 8.03
C ASN A 180 -5.70 17.43 9.06
N ILE A 181 -4.53 16.96 9.55
CA ILE A 181 -4.46 15.74 10.37
C ILE A 181 -5.29 15.80 11.65
N GLU A 182 -5.31 16.93 12.35
CA GLU A 182 -6.08 17.09 13.59
C GLU A 182 -7.60 17.04 13.32
N GLU A 183 -8.05 17.61 12.19
CA GLU A 183 -9.45 17.53 11.78
C GLU A 183 -9.84 16.09 11.39
N ILE A 184 -8.99 15.42 10.61
CA ILE A 184 -9.20 14.02 10.21
C ILE A 184 -9.26 13.12 11.46
N ALA A 185 -8.35 13.30 12.42
CA ALA A 185 -8.34 12.53 13.66
C ALA A 185 -9.62 12.74 14.49
N ARG A 186 -10.11 13.98 14.56
CA ARG A 186 -11.38 14.32 15.22
C ARG A 186 -12.57 13.64 14.53
N MET A 187 -12.67 13.70 13.21
CA MET A 187 -13.75 13.04 12.46
C MET A 187 -13.74 11.52 12.67
N ILE A 188 -12.57 10.89 12.67
CA ILE A 188 -12.44 9.45 12.94
C ILE A 188 -12.91 9.13 14.38
N LYS A 189 -12.56 9.97 15.35
CA LYS A 189 -12.97 9.80 16.74
C LYS A 189 -14.49 9.90 16.91
N GLU A 190 -15.10 10.93 16.32
CA GLU A 190 -16.55 11.14 16.37
C GLU A 190 -17.32 9.94 15.78
N ASN A 191 -16.87 9.41 14.63
CA ASN A 191 -17.49 8.22 14.03
C ASN A 191 -17.35 6.97 14.92
N TYR A 192 -16.16 6.75 15.51
CA TYR A 192 -15.91 5.60 16.38
C TYR A 192 -16.78 5.63 17.65
N GLU A 193 -16.99 6.81 18.24
CA GLU A 193 -17.84 6.98 19.42
C GLU A 193 -19.32 6.76 19.09
N ASN A 194 -19.79 7.26 17.94
CA ASN A 194 -21.18 7.06 17.49
C ASN A 194 -21.52 5.60 17.21
N ASP A 195 -20.58 4.83 16.64
CA ASP A 195 -20.79 3.40 16.38
C ASP A 195 -20.89 2.57 17.68
N ASN A 196 -20.15 2.93 18.73
CA ASN A 196 -20.19 2.20 20.01
C ASN A 196 -21.44 2.52 20.85
N VAL A 197 -21.97 3.75 20.79
CA VAL A 197 -23.21 4.13 21.49
C VAL A 197 -24.44 3.38 20.93
N ASN A 198 -24.45 3.07 19.64
CA ASN A 198 -25.53 2.33 18.99
C ASN A 198 -25.51 0.82 19.31
N VAL A 199 -24.35 0.26 19.71
CA VAL A 199 -24.21 -1.15 20.08
C VAL A 199 -24.62 -1.41 21.54
N GLU A 200 -24.43 -0.44 22.44
CA GLU A 200 -24.85 -0.56 23.86
C GLU A 200 -26.34 -0.26 24.09
N SER A 201 -27.06 0.23 23.07
CA SER A 201 -28.49 0.56 23.13
C SER A 201 -29.40 -0.44 22.40
N SER A 202 -28.84 -1.58 21.96
CA SER A 202 -29.53 -2.70 21.31
C SER A 202 -29.53 -3.95 22.20
#